data_AF-D5H4G1-F1
#
_entry.id   AF-D5H4G1-F1
#
_cell.length_a   1.000
_cell.length_b   1.000
_cell.length_c   1.000
_cell.angle_alpha   90.00
_cell.angle_beta   90.00
_cell.angle_gamma   90.00
#
_symmetry.space_group_name_H-M   'P 1'
#
loop_
_entity.id
_entity.type
_entity.pdbx_description
1 polymer ?
#
loop_
_entity_poly.entity_id
_entity_poly.type
_entity_poly.pdbx_seq_one_letter_code
_entity_poly.pdbx_strand_id
1 'polypeptide(L)' 'MKRTEYDAEGLRDEAAKAVAESPYTQTDVADQLDVSRTSVNRAVNTTNPKFEKLRQRIVEHLRGGRVEKRVTFVHVQDE' A
#
# COMPACT_ATOMS: atom_id res chain seq x y z
N MET A 1 5.60 -10.55 -15.72
CA MET A 1 5.48 -9.28 -14.97
C MET A 1 6.30 -9.41 -13.69
N LYS A 2 7.13 -8.42 -13.33
CA LYS A 2 8.07 -8.49 -12.19
C LYS A 2 7.29 -8.42 -10.86
N ARG A 3 7.51 -9.39 -9.96
CA ARG A 3 7.06 -9.32 -8.56
C ARG A 3 8.05 -8.44 -7.79
N THR A 4 7.54 -7.45 -7.06
CA THR A 4 8.35 -6.65 -6.13
C THR A 4 7.84 -6.95 -4.72
N GLU A 5 8.67 -7.60 -3.91
CA GLU A 5 8.39 -7.86 -2.50
C GLU A 5 8.84 -6.64 -1.69
N TYR A 6 7.94 -6.13 -0.83
CA TYR A 6 8.21 -4.98 0.03
C TYR A 6 7.97 -5.35 1.49
N ASP A 7 8.88 -4.95 2.38
CA ASP A 7 8.62 -4.90 3.82
C ASP A 7 7.69 -3.71 4.17
N ALA A 8 7.33 -3.55 5.45
CA ALA A 8 6.40 -2.50 5.87
C ALA A 8 6.90 -1.08 5.60
N GLU A 9 8.21 -0.81 5.68
CA GLU A 9 8.78 0.49 5.32
C GLU A 9 8.85 0.64 3.80
N GLY A 10 9.39 -0.38 3.12
CA GLY A 10 9.47 -0.40 1.66
C GLY A 10 8.12 -0.17 0.97
N LEU A 11 7.05 -0.76 1.51
CA LEU A 11 5.70 -0.61 0.97
C LEU A 11 5.12 0.79 1.25
N ARG A 12 5.47 1.40 2.39
CA ARG A 12 5.10 2.80 2.67
C ARG A 12 5.81 3.73 1.68
N ASP A 13 7.10 3.53 1.47
CA ASP A 13 7.89 4.38 0.57
C ASP A 13 7.46 4.22 -0.89
N GLU A 14 7.14 3.00 -1.33
CA GLU A 14 6.59 2.79 -2.67
C GLU A 14 5.24 3.48 -2.83
N ALA A 15 4.33 3.36 -1.86
CA ALA A 15 3.04 4.06 -1.91
C ALA A 15 3.20 5.58 -1.93
N ALA A 16 4.15 6.12 -1.16
CA ALA A 16 4.46 7.55 -1.16
C ALA A 16 5.03 8.01 -2.51
N LYS A 17 5.97 7.25 -3.10
CA LYS A 17 6.52 7.51 -4.44
C LYS A 17 5.45 7.43 -5.52
N ALA A 18 4.60 6.41 -5.48
CA ALA A 18 3.53 6.25 -6.45
C ALA A 18 2.58 7.45 -6.46
N VAL A 19 2.24 8.00 -5.29
CA VAL A 19 1.43 9.23 -5.20
C VAL A 19 2.23 10.45 -5.67
N ALA A 20 3.50 10.59 -5.30
CA ALA A 20 4.33 11.74 -5.67
C ALA A 20 4.64 11.81 -7.18
N GLU A 21 4.79 10.67 -7.85
CA GLU A 21 5.05 10.57 -9.29
C GLU A 21 3.76 10.53 -10.12
N SER A 22 2.61 10.45 -9.47
CA SER A 22 1.30 10.47 -10.12
C SER A 22 0.85 11.90 -10.42
N PRO A 23 0.08 12.13 -11.51
CA PRO A 23 -0.62 13.39 -11.70
C PRO A 23 -1.79 13.61 -10.72
N TYR A 24 -2.15 12.60 -9.92
CA TYR A 24 -3.28 12.63 -9.00
C TYR A 24 -2.89 13.11 -7.60
N THR A 25 -3.72 13.98 -7.00
CA THR A 25 -3.53 14.38 -5.61
C THR A 25 -3.96 13.26 -4.65
N GLN A 26 -3.61 13.39 -3.36
CA GLN A 26 -4.12 12.47 -2.33
C GLN A 26 -5.66 12.46 -2.23
N THR A 27 -6.33 13.55 -2.62
CA THR A 27 -7.79 13.62 -2.68
C THR A 27 -8.31 12.79 -3.86
N ASP A 28 -7.74 12.97 -5.04
CA ASP A 28 -8.14 12.20 -6.24
C ASP A 28 -7.93 10.69 -6.02
N VAL A 29 -6.79 10.30 -5.42
CA VAL A 29 -6.50 8.90 -5.08
C VAL A 29 -7.50 8.37 -4.04
N ALA A 30 -7.91 9.20 -3.08
CA ALA A 30 -8.89 8.82 -2.09
C ALA A 30 -10.27 8.57 -2.71
N ASP A 31 -10.71 9.44 -3.61
CA ASP A 31 -11.97 9.31 -4.34
C ASP A 31 -11.95 8.07 -5.25
N GLN A 32 -10.85 7.85 -5.99
CA GLN A 32 -10.69 6.70 -6.88
C GLN A 32 -10.66 5.35 -6.14
N LEU A 33 -10.18 5.34 -4.89
CA LEU A 33 -10.10 4.14 -4.06
C LEU A 33 -11.28 3.99 -3.09
N ASP A 34 -12.24 4.91 -3.10
CA ASP A 34 -13.38 4.98 -2.18
C ASP A 34 -12.94 4.94 -0.70
N VAL A 35 -12.01 5.82 -0.33
CA VAL A 35 -11.51 5.98 1.05
C VAL A 35 -11.41 7.45 1.42
N SER A 36 -11.19 7.75 2.70
CA SER A 36 -10.95 9.13 3.12
C SER A 36 -9.53 9.60 2.78
N ARG A 37 -9.39 10.88 2.40
CA ARG A 37 -8.08 11.54 2.21
C ARG A 37 -7.14 11.34 3.40
N THR A 38 -7.67 11.39 4.63
CA THR A 38 -6.89 11.15 5.85
C THR A 38 -6.33 9.74 5.91
N SER A 39 -7.05 8.74 5.40
CA SER A 39 -6.57 7.36 5.34
C SER A 39 -5.42 7.22 4.34
N VAL A 40 -5.52 7.88 3.17
CA VAL A 40 -4.43 7.94 2.19
C VAL A 40 -3.21 8.63 2.80
N ASN A 41 -3.41 9.78 3.44
CA ASN A 41 -2.33 10.52 4.09
C ASN A 41 -1.61 9.68 5.16
N ARG A 42 -2.35 8.97 6.02
CA ARG A 42 -1.75 8.07 7.02
C ARG A 42 -1.08 6.86 6.38
N ALA A 43 -1.62 6.34 5.28
CA ALA A 43 -1.02 5.21 4.57
C ALA A 43 0.35 5.56 3.98
N VAL A 44 0.53 6.76 3.43
CA VAL A 44 1.82 7.17 2.81
C VAL A 44 2.83 7.75 3.82
N ASN A 45 2.41 8.08 5.04
CA ASN A 45 3.29 8.67 6.07
C ASN A 45 3.57 7.75 7.26
N THR A 46 2.87 6.62 7.40
CA THR A 46 3.03 5.73 8.56
C THR A 46 3.19 4.28 8.13
N THR A 47 3.88 3.50 8.96
CA THR A 47 4.12 2.07 8.73
C THR A 47 3.10 1.19 9.45
N ASN A 48 2.04 1.78 10.03
CA ASN A 48 1.05 1.07 10.82
C ASN A 48 0.38 -0.06 9.97
N PRO A 49 0.33 -1.30 10.49
CA PRO A 49 -0.18 -2.46 9.75
C PRO A 49 -1.65 -2.30 9.31
N LYS A 50 -2.45 -1.48 10.00
CA LYS A 50 -3.82 -1.15 9.59
C LYS A 50 -3.90 -0.57 8.17
N PHE A 51 -2.88 0.14 7.73
CA PHE A 51 -2.84 0.78 6.40
C PHE A 51 -2.10 -0.04 5.34
N GLU A 52 -1.60 -1.22 5.66
CA GLU A 52 -0.85 -2.05 4.72
C GLU A 52 -1.67 -2.39 3.47
N LYS A 53 -2.92 -2.86 3.64
CA LYS A 53 -3.82 -3.14 2.51
C LYS A 53 -4.10 -1.90 1.66
N LEU A 54 -4.21 -0.73 2.28
CA LEU A 54 -4.43 0.51 1.55
C LEU A 54 -3.18 0.93 0.75
N ARG A 55 -1.98 0.76 1.31
CA ARG A 55 -0.72 0.99 0.58
C ARG A 55 -0.60 0.08 -0.64
N GLN A 56 -0.95 -1.20 -0.51
CA GLN A 56 -1.00 -2.13 -1.65
C GLN A 56 -1.94 -1.60 -2.73
N ARG A 57 -3.20 -1.27 -2.37
CA ARG A 57 -4.17 -0.73 -3.33
C ARG A 57 -3.69 0.55 -4.02
N ILE A 58 -3.02 1.46 -3.29
CA ILE A 58 -2.44 2.70 -3.87
C ILE A 58 -1.38 2.35 -4.92
N VAL A 59 -0.44 1.46 -4.58
CA VAL A 59 0.62 1.05 -5.51
C VAL A 59 0.03 0.33 -6.72
N GLU A 60 -0.91 -0.58 -6.50
CA GLU A 60 -1.59 -1.32 -7.58
C GLU A 60 -2.32 -0.39 -8.56
N HIS A 61 -3.06 0.57 -8.01
CA HIS A 61 -3.87 1.52 -8.77
C HIS A 61 -3.02 2.49 -9.59
N LEU A 62 -1.91 2.99 -9.01
CA LEU A 62 -1.07 4.02 -9.65
C LEU A 62 0.04 3.44 -10.53
N ARG A 63 0.52 2.22 -10.26
CA ARG A 63 1.59 1.57 -11.03
C ARG A 63 1.09 0.49 -11.99
N GLY A 64 -0.18 0.09 -11.89
CA GLY A 64 -0.78 -0.91 -12.78
C GLY A 64 -0.32 -2.35 -12.57
N GLY A 65 0.31 -2.69 -11.43
CA GLY A 65 0.77 -4.04 -11.11
C GLY A 65 0.14 -4.58 -9.83
N ARG A 66 -0.46 -5.78 -9.86
CA ARG A 66 -1.04 -6.47 -8.67
C ARG A 66 0.02 -6.70 -7.59
N VAL A 67 -0.22 -6.22 -6.37
CA VAL A 67 0.63 -6.42 -5.19
C VAL A 67 -0.01 -7.55 -4.39
N GLU A 68 0.36 -8.80 -4.70
CA GLU A 68 -0.13 -9.96 -3.94
C GLU A 68 0.57 -10.08 -2.58
N LYS A 69 -0.24 -10.25 -1.54
CA LYS A 69 0.15 -10.30 -0.13
C LYS A 69 0.71 -11.69 0.24
N ARG A 70 1.98 -11.81 0.65
CA ARG A 70 2.45 -13.01 1.38
C ARG A 70 2.11 -12.86 2.86
N VAL A 71 0.98 -13.44 3.27
CA VAL A 71 0.69 -13.66 4.69
C VAL A 71 1.48 -14.89 5.12
N THR A 72 2.57 -14.71 5.86
CA THR A 72 3.24 -15.83 6.52
C THR A 72 2.37 -16.25 7.68
N PHE A 73 1.59 -17.32 7.52
CA PHE A 73 1.00 -18.02 8.66
C PHE A 73 2.14 -18.74 9.38
N VAL A 74 2.53 -18.25 10.55
CA VAL A 74 3.33 -19.04 11.48
C VAL A 74 2.41 -20.16 11.98
N HIS A 75 2.64 -21.38 11.50
CA HIS A 75 2.09 -22.57 12.11
C HIS A 75 2.81 -22.73 13.46
N VAL A 76 2.16 -22.31 14.55
CA VAL A 76 2.61 -22.66 15.89
C VAL A 76 2.31 -24.15 16.03
N GLN A 77 3.36 -24.96 15.93
CA GLN A 77 3.33 -26.36 16.35
C GLN A 77 3.27 -26.34 17.88
N ASP A 78 2.10 -26.67 18.41
CA ASP A 78 1.91 -26.95 19.83
C ASP A 78 2.28 -28.43 20.02
N GLU A 79 3.45 -28.68 20.62
CA GLU A 79 3.82 -29.94 21.29
C GLU A 79 4.37 -29.61 22.69
#